data_AF-A0A925VM20-F1
#
_entry.id   AF-A0A925VM20-F1
#
_cell.length_a   1.000
_cell.length_b   1.000
_cell.length_c   1.000
_cell.angle_alpha   90.00
_cell.angle_beta   90.00
_cell.angle_gamma   90.00
#
_symmetry.space_group_name_H-M   'P 1'
#
loop_
_entity.id
_entity.type
_entity.pdbx_description
1 polymer ?
#
loop_
_entity_poly.entity_id
_entity_poly.type
_entity_poly.pdbx_seq_one_letter_code
_entity_poly.pdbx_strand_id
1 'polypeptide(L)'
;APAVRALWRMRPSRELDIVANPPDVGRQMLSYYGVRTIALRDGELGAERLQQALQAIEQVLPGARPVYHRDGVSIYDVGQVRQPQPFLVLRAGWLDVEGKGPDVGRWMGESAALTLVNPAPAARLVRLALDVTSYQRARPLTLRIDGHLVGTFVVPPSAHTIRLAFALPAGEHRLDLVSPTDQEAVAPGRALSILVTRVAVTP
;
A
#
# COMPACT_ATOMS: atom_id res chain seq x y z
N ALA A 1 -5.85 4.58 0.00
CA ALA A 1 -4.95 3.81 0.89
C ALA A 1 -5.74 2.81 1.74
N PRO A 2 -5.20 1.61 2.04
CA PRO A 2 -5.89 0.61 2.87
C PRO A 2 -6.30 1.12 4.26
N ALA A 3 -5.41 1.84 4.97
CA ALA A 3 -5.68 2.40 6.29
C ALA A 3 -6.87 3.39 6.30
N VAL A 4 -6.89 4.36 5.38
CA VAL A 4 -8.00 5.32 5.25
C VAL A 4 -9.30 4.61 4.87
N ARG A 5 -9.22 3.58 4.02
CA ARG A 5 -10.39 2.79 3.60
C ARG A 5 -11.00 2.00 4.76
N ALA A 6 -10.15 1.43 5.63
CA ALA A 6 -10.59 0.71 6.83
C ALA A 6 -11.36 1.64 7.78
N LEU A 7 -10.84 2.84 8.02
CA LEU A 7 -11.52 3.86 8.83
C LEU A 7 -12.83 4.31 8.19
N TRP A 8 -12.82 4.64 6.89
CA TRP A 8 -14.03 5.09 6.18
C TRP A 8 -15.15 4.04 6.19
N ARG A 9 -14.79 2.77 6.02
CA ARG A 9 -15.75 1.65 6.06
C ARG A 9 -16.11 1.23 7.48
N MET A 10 -15.43 1.77 8.50
CA MET A 10 -15.49 1.32 9.89
C MET A 10 -15.32 -0.20 10.01
N ARG A 11 -14.42 -0.77 9.19
CA ARG A 11 -14.17 -2.22 9.12
C ARG A 11 -12.67 -2.45 8.98
N PRO A 12 -12.08 -3.36 9.78
CA PRO A 12 -10.68 -3.69 9.65
C PRO A 12 -10.42 -4.29 8.25
N SER A 13 -9.28 -3.94 7.68
CA SER A 13 -8.79 -4.58 6.46
C SER A 13 -8.28 -5.96 6.84
N ARG A 14 -8.98 -7.01 6.38
CA ARG A 14 -8.60 -8.41 6.60
C ARG A 14 -7.73 -8.99 5.47
N GLU A 15 -7.62 -8.26 4.36
CA GLU A 15 -6.85 -8.69 3.19
C GLU A 15 -5.40 -8.30 3.36
N LEU A 16 -4.52 -9.31 3.39
CA LEU A 16 -3.11 -9.13 3.09
C LEU A 16 -3.00 -8.68 1.64
N ASP A 17 -2.11 -7.74 1.37
CA ASP A 17 -1.89 -7.17 0.06
C ASP A 17 -0.38 -7.19 -0.24
N ILE A 18 0.00 -6.90 -1.48
CA ILE A 18 1.38 -6.97 -1.94
C ILE A 18 2.28 -5.92 -1.29
N VAL A 19 1.71 -4.87 -0.68
CA VAL A 19 2.49 -3.78 -0.09
C VAL A 19 2.94 -4.13 1.33
N ALA A 20 4.24 -4.32 1.49
CA ALA A 20 4.89 -4.57 2.77
C ALA A 20 5.19 -3.27 3.52
N ASN A 21 4.14 -2.66 4.05
CA ASN A 21 4.27 -1.45 4.87
C ASN A 21 4.64 -1.77 6.33
N PRO A 22 5.31 -0.85 7.05
CA PRO A 22 5.59 -1.03 8.47
C PRO A 22 4.29 -1.05 9.31
N PRO A 23 4.30 -1.64 10.52
CA PRO A 23 3.11 -1.78 11.37
C PRO A 23 2.42 -0.44 11.70
N ASP A 24 3.17 0.66 11.76
CA ASP A 24 2.66 1.99 12.08
C ASP A 24 2.27 2.82 10.84
N VAL A 25 2.28 2.22 9.65
CA VAL A 25 2.03 2.95 8.38
C VAL A 25 0.73 3.74 8.42
N GLY A 26 -0.31 3.22 9.06
CA GLY A 26 -1.59 3.92 9.20
C GLY A 26 -1.42 5.30 9.84
N ARG A 27 -0.70 5.35 10.97
CA ARG A 27 -0.33 6.59 11.66
C ARG A 27 0.55 7.48 10.77
N GLN A 28 1.53 6.90 10.08
CA GLN A 28 2.41 7.66 9.18
C GLN A 28 1.63 8.35 8.06
N MET A 29 0.70 7.63 7.42
CA MET A 29 -0.14 8.16 6.35
C MET A 29 -1.05 9.27 6.85
N LEU A 30 -1.78 9.04 7.95
CA LEU A 30 -2.65 10.06 8.54
C LEU A 30 -1.83 11.30 8.93
N SER A 31 -0.67 11.10 9.55
CA SER A 31 0.20 12.19 9.98
C SER A 31 0.70 13.02 8.78
N TYR A 32 1.12 12.35 7.71
CA TYR A 32 1.56 12.97 6.46
C TYR A 32 0.46 13.81 5.80
N TYR A 33 -0.77 13.28 5.71
CA TYR A 33 -1.92 13.99 5.12
C TYR A 33 -2.55 15.04 6.04
N GLY A 34 -1.88 15.42 7.14
CA GLY A 34 -2.38 16.43 8.06
C GLY A 34 -3.57 15.98 8.92
N VAL A 35 -3.94 14.70 8.88
CA VAL A 35 -4.96 14.16 9.78
C VAL A 35 -4.36 14.02 11.16
N ARG A 36 -4.95 14.71 12.14
CA ARG A 36 -4.49 14.73 13.54
C ARG A 36 -5.45 14.03 14.48
N THR A 37 -6.69 13.85 14.05
CA THR A 37 -7.76 13.39 14.94
C THR A 37 -8.68 12.44 14.20
N ILE A 38 -9.11 11.39 14.88
CA ILE A 38 -10.20 10.50 14.43
C ILE A 38 -11.35 10.66 15.43
N ALA A 39 -12.54 11.00 14.94
CA ALA A 39 -13.75 11.05 15.74
C ALA A 39 -14.63 9.84 15.44
N LEU A 40 -15.01 9.11 16.48
CA LEU A 40 -15.93 7.98 16.42
C LEU A 40 -17.20 8.35 17.18
N ARG A 41 -18.34 8.38 16.50
CA ARG A 41 -19.66 8.54 17.12
C ARG A 41 -20.15 7.18 17.58
N ASP A 42 -19.69 6.73 18.74
CA ASP A 42 -20.00 5.40 19.27
C ASP A 42 -21.46 5.27 19.74
N GLY A 43 -22.10 6.34 20.19
CA GLY A 43 -23.50 6.35 20.66
C GLY A 43 -24.54 6.07 19.56
N GLU A 44 -24.17 6.20 18.29
CA GLU A 44 -25.02 5.92 17.12
C GLU A 44 -24.79 4.50 16.55
N LEU A 45 -23.82 3.75 17.08
CA LEU A 45 -23.43 2.44 16.56
C LEU A 45 -23.98 1.30 17.44
N GLY A 46 -24.55 0.27 16.79
CA GLY A 46 -24.79 -1.01 17.46
C GLY A 46 -23.47 -1.70 17.84
N ALA A 47 -23.50 -2.58 18.84
CA ALA A 47 -22.31 -3.20 19.44
C ALA A 47 -21.35 -3.84 18.43
N GLU A 48 -21.86 -4.57 17.44
CA GLU A 48 -21.04 -5.20 16.40
C GLU A 48 -20.28 -4.16 15.57
N ARG A 49 -20.95 -3.08 15.17
CA ARG A 49 -20.35 -2.04 14.32
C ARG A 49 -19.36 -1.20 15.11
N LEU A 50 -19.63 -0.95 16.38
CA LEU A 50 -18.68 -0.33 17.30
C LEU A 50 -17.41 -1.18 17.40
N GLN A 51 -17.53 -2.50 17.59
CA GLN A 51 -16.38 -3.39 17.65
C GLN A 51 -15.58 -3.40 16.34
N GLN A 52 -16.24 -3.40 15.18
CA GLN A 52 -15.56 -3.28 13.88
C GLN A 52 -14.83 -1.95 13.72
N ALA A 53 -15.42 -0.84 14.17
CA ALA A 53 -14.79 0.48 14.13
C ALA A 53 -13.56 0.54 15.05
N LEU A 54 -13.65 0.01 16.26
CA LEU A 54 -12.53 -0.06 17.20
C LEU A 54 -11.38 -0.92 16.66
N GLN A 55 -11.68 -2.05 16.01
CA GLN A 55 -10.66 -2.87 15.34
C GLN A 55 -10.00 -2.14 14.17
N ALA A 56 -10.76 -1.36 13.39
CA ALA A 56 -10.20 -0.53 12.33
C ALA A 56 -9.29 0.57 12.88
N ILE A 57 -9.67 1.19 14.00
CA ILE A 57 -8.83 2.19 14.69
C ILE A 57 -7.55 1.52 15.21
N GLU A 58 -7.64 0.38 15.88
CA GLU A 58 -6.48 -0.36 16.38
C GLU A 58 -5.52 -0.76 15.24
N GLN A 59 -6.05 -1.15 14.08
CA GLN A 59 -5.21 -1.47 12.91
C GLN A 59 -4.45 -0.25 12.36
N VAL A 60 -5.03 0.94 12.44
CA VAL A 60 -4.43 2.17 11.89
C VAL A 60 -3.56 2.90 12.93
N LEU A 61 -3.98 2.86 14.19
CA LEU A 61 -3.34 3.47 15.34
C LEU A 61 -3.17 2.41 16.45
N PRO A 62 -2.23 1.46 16.33
CA PRO A 62 -2.02 0.43 17.34
C PRO A 62 -1.81 1.01 18.73
N GLY A 63 -2.54 0.46 19.71
CA GLY A 63 -2.51 0.87 21.11
C GLY A 63 -3.12 2.24 21.41
N ALA A 64 -3.81 2.88 20.46
CA ALA A 64 -4.41 4.19 20.71
C ALA A 64 -5.61 4.11 21.66
N ARG A 65 -5.69 5.08 22.57
CA ARG A 65 -6.83 5.28 23.46
C ARG A 65 -7.50 6.62 23.14
N PRO A 66 -8.81 6.76 23.37
CA PRO A 66 -9.47 8.04 23.18
C PRO A 66 -8.89 9.07 24.16
N VAL A 67 -8.57 10.26 23.65
CA VAL A 67 -8.12 11.42 24.45
C VAL A 67 -9.32 12.21 25.00
N TYR A 68 -10.50 12.00 24.43
CA TYR A 68 -11.76 12.58 24.89
C TYR A 68 -12.90 11.60 24.60
N HIS A 69 -13.84 11.50 25.54
CA HIS A 69 -15.07 10.72 25.39
C HIS A 69 -16.22 11.45 26.09
N ARG A 70 -17.27 11.80 25.34
CA ARG A 70 -18.49 12.42 25.89
C ARG A 70 -19.64 12.30 24.89
N ASP A 71 -20.87 12.17 25.40
CA ASP A 71 -22.11 12.26 24.61
C ASP A 71 -22.12 11.32 23.39
N GLY A 72 -21.58 10.11 23.54
CA GLY A 72 -21.51 9.12 22.46
C GLY A 72 -20.46 9.45 21.38
N VAL A 73 -19.45 10.25 21.71
CA VAL A 73 -18.33 10.58 20.81
C VAL A 73 -17.00 10.31 21.49
N SER A 74 -16.20 9.45 20.87
CA SER A 74 -14.81 9.17 21.21
C SER A 74 -13.86 9.85 20.23
N ILE A 75 -12.86 10.56 20.74
CA ILE A 75 -11.85 11.26 19.94
C ILE A 75 -10.49 10.62 20.17
N TYR A 76 -9.80 10.23 19.10
CA TYR A 76 -8.48 9.64 19.13
C TYR A 76 -7.47 10.60 18.52
N ASP A 77 -6.36 10.82 19.22
CA ASP A 77 -5.22 11.56 18.68
C ASP A 77 -4.34 10.63 17.82
N VAL A 78 -4.09 11.06 16.58
CA VAL A 78 -3.16 10.37 15.66
C VAL A 78 -1.72 10.55 16.13
N GLY A 79 -1.43 11.63 16.86
CA GLY A 79 -0.09 11.96 17.30
C GLY A 79 0.86 12.34 16.15
N GLN A 80 2.01 12.89 16.51
CA GLN A 80 3.10 13.15 15.58
C GLN A 80 4.00 11.93 15.42
N VAL A 81 4.38 11.63 14.19
CA VAL A 81 5.38 10.60 13.91
C VAL A 81 6.77 11.22 14.01
N ARG A 82 7.51 10.85 15.06
CA ARG A 82 8.85 11.42 15.35
C ARG A 82 9.88 11.11 14.26
N GLN A 83 9.80 9.91 13.68
CA GLN A 83 10.71 9.43 12.65
C GLN A 83 9.90 8.89 11.47
N PRO A 84 9.41 9.79 10.59
CA PRO A 84 8.55 9.37 9.52
C PRO A 84 9.36 8.57 8.49
N GLN A 85 8.85 7.42 8.07
CA GLN A 85 9.47 6.49 7.14
C GLN A 85 8.76 6.52 5.78
N PRO A 86 9.47 6.24 4.69
CA PRO A 86 8.83 6.09 3.39
C PRO A 86 7.78 5.00 3.40
N PHE A 87 6.70 5.19 2.66
CA PHE A 87 5.63 4.19 2.52
C PHE A 87 5.08 4.15 1.11
N LEU A 88 4.33 3.08 0.82
CA LEU A 88 3.76 2.79 -0.50
C LEU A 88 2.23 2.74 -0.45
N VAL A 89 1.61 3.19 -1.54
CA VAL A 89 0.16 3.12 -1.75
C VAL A 89 -0.15 2.60 -3.15
N LEU A 90 -0.96 1.55 -3.25
CA LEU A 90 -1.45 1.06 -4.55
C LEU A 90 -2.33 2.10 -5.25
N ARG A 91 -2.16 2.20 -6.57
CA ARG A 91 -2.99 3.02 -7.48
C ARG A 91 -3.69 2.13 -8.51
N ALA A 92 -3.97 2.64 -9.70
CA ALA A 92 -4.66 1.88 -10.74
C ALA A 92 -3.74 0.87 -11.43
N GLY A 93 -4.34 -0.06 -12.18
CA GLY A 93 -3.64 -1.05 -13.03
C GLY A 93 -3.33 -2.39 -12.37
N TRP A 94 -3.65 -2.53 -11.08
CA TRP A 94 -3.62 -3.81 -10.37
C TRP A 94 -4.96 -4.53 -10.52
N LEU A 95 -4.90 -5.83 -10.80
CA LEU A 95 -6.05 -6.73 -10.71
C LEU A 95 -6.32 -7.09 -9.24
N ASP A 96 -7.40 -7.83 -9.01
CA ASP A 96 -7.78 -8.32 -7.69
C ASP A 96 -6.68 -9.18 -7.05
N VAL A 97 -6.69 -9.24 -5.72
CA VAL A 97 -5.76 -10.09 -4.97
C VAL A 97 -6.04 -11.55 -5.29
N GLU A 98 -5.00 -12.28 -5.60
CA GLU A 98 -5.01 -13.74 -5.73
C GLU A 98 -4.19 -14.38 -4.61
N GLY A 99 -4.53 -15.62 -4.28
CA GLY A 99 -3.86 -16.38 -3.21
C GLY A 99 -4.52 -16.25 -1.83
N LYS A 100 -3.94 -16.94 -0.85
CA LYS A 100 -4.38 -16.94 0.56
C LYS A 100 -3.16 -16.98 1.48
N GLY A 101 -3.27 -16.32 2.63
CA GLY A 101 -2.20 -16.33 3.63
C GLY A 101 -0.95 -15.58 3.14
N PRO A 102 0.26 -16.13 3.29
CA PRO A 102 1.50 -15.45 2.89
C PRO A 102 1.69 -15.39 1.36
N ASP A 103 0.95 -16.20 0.60
CA ASP A 103 1.09 -16.34 -0.85
C ASP A 103 0.14 -15.41 -1.62
N VAL A 104 -0.09 -14.21 -1.09
CA VAL A 104 -0.92 -13.20 -1.77
C VAL A 104 -0.13 -12.51 -2.88
N GLY A 105 -0.81 -12.26 -3.99
CA GLY A 105 -0.25 -11.53 -5.12
C GLY A 105 -1.29 -10.73 -5.87
N ARG A 106 -0.84 -9.77 -6.66
CA ARG A 106 -1.67 -9.07 -7.64
C ARG A 106 -0.99 -9.12 -8.99
N TRP A 107 -1.75 -9.52 -10.00
CA TRP A 107 -1.34 -9.28 -11.37
C TRP A 107 -1.46 -7.79 -11.69
N MET A 108 -0.53 -7.28 -12.47
CA MET A 108 -0.73 -6.05 -13.24
C MET A 108 -1.21 -6.37 -14.65
N GLY A 109 -1.97 -5.45 -15.24
CA GLY A 109 -2.21 -5.39 -16.68
C GLY A 109 -0.96 -4.87 -17.41
N GLU A 110 -1.15 -4.12 -18.50
CA GLU A 110 -0.02 -3.56 -19.26
C GLU A 110 0.75 -2.50 -18.45
N SER A 111 0.04 -1.81 -17.57
CA SER A 111 0.61 -0.87 -16.62
C SER A 111 -0.03 -0.99 -15.25
N ALA A 112 0.76 -0.72 -14.22
CA ALA A 112 0.28 -0.53 -12.86
C ALA A 112 1.07 0.58 -12.16
N ALA A 113 0.46 1.21 -11.17
CA ALA A 113 1.06 2.33 -10.46
C ALA A 113 1.05 2.17 -8.94
N LEU A 114 2.09 2.73 -8.33
CA LEU A 114 2.23 2.93 -6.90
C LEU A 114 2.51 4.42 -6.64
N THR A 115 2.09 4.92 -5.48
CA THR A 115 2.60 6.17 -4.92
C THR A 115 3.65 5.83 -3.88
N LEU A 116 4.87 6.35 -4.08
CA LEU A 116 5.94 6.37 -3.08
C LEU A 116 5.83 7.70 -2.33
N VAL A 117 5.82 7.64 -1.02
CA VAL A 117 5.82 8.86 -0.20
C VAL A 117 7.10 8.90 0.62
N ASN A 118 7.84 9.99 0.52
CA ASN A 118 8.86 10.37 1.50
C ASN A 118 8.28 11.47 2.40
N PRO A 119 7.84 11.12 3.61
CA PRO A 119 7.26 12.09 4.53
C PRO A 119 8.30 13.00 5.22
N ALA A 120 9.59 12.80 4.99
CA ALA A 120 10.63 13.67 5.53
C ALA A 120 10.74 14.98 4.72
N PRO A 121 11.18 16.09 5.33
CA PRO A 121 11.31 17.38 4.64
C PRO A 121 12.47 17.44 3.64
N ALA A 122 13.33 16.43 3.62
CA ALA A 122 14.50 16.36 2.76
C ALA A 122 14.54 15.02 2.01
N ALA A 123 15.30 15.00 0.91
CA ALA A 123 15.54 13.78 0.15
C ALA A 123 16.21 12.71 1.02
N ARG A 124 15.84 11.44 0.80
CA ARG A 124 16.40 10.28 1.52
C ARG A 124 16.82 9.20 0.55
N LEU A 125 17.93 8.55 0.83
CA LEU A 125 18.26 7.29 0.17
C LEU A 125 17.22 6.25 0.59
N VAL A 126 16.64 5.56 -0.38
CA VAL A 126 15.69 4.49 -0.15
C VAL A 126 16.05 3.27 -0.99
N ARG A 127 15.60 2.11 -0.54
CA ARG A 127 15.66 0.83 -1.24
C ARG A 127 14.26 0.37 -1.58
N LEU A 128 13.99 0.18 -2.86
CA LEU A 128 12.78 -0.45 -3.38
C LEU A 128 13.08 -1.91 -3.69
N ALA A 129 12.26 -2.82 -3.18
CA ALA A 129 12.29 -4.24 -3.52
C ALA A 129 10.95 -4.68 -4.08
N LEU A 130 10.96 -5.38 -5.22
CA LEU A 130 9.77 -5.99 -5.82
C LEU A 130 10.04 -7.49 -6.02
N ASP A 131 9.19 -8.33 -5.44
CA ASP A 131 9.16 -9.76 -5.73
C ASP A 131 8.12 -10.00 -6.83
N VAL A 132 8.61 -10.49 -7.97
CA VAL A 132 7.91 -10.51 -9.25
C VAL A 132 8.09 -11.84 -9.97
N THR A 133 7.06 -12.22 -10.72
CA THR A 133 7.07 -13.37 -11.64
C THR A 133 6.34 -12.97 -12.91
N SER A 134 6.88 -13.27 -14.08
CA SER A 134 6.17 -12.99 -15.33
C SER A 134 5.14 -14.06 -15.66
N TYR A 135 4.09 -13.67 -16.37
CA TYR A 135 3.12 -14.63 -16.91
C TYR A 135 3.75 -15.47 -18.03
N GLN A 136 3.83 -16.79 -17.85
CA GLN A 136 4.24 -17.83 -18.83
C GLN A 136 5.66 -17.77 -19.43
N ARG A 137 6.14 -16.58 -19.82
CA ARG A 137 7.40 -16.34 -20.51
C ARG A 137 8.09 -15.11 -19.95
N ALA A 138 9.41 -15.04 -20.10
CA ALA A 138 10.17 -13.87 -19.66
C ALA A 138 9.70 -12.61 -20.41
N ARG A 139 9.54 -11.49 -19.70
CA ARG A 139 9.09 -10.22 -20.31
C ARG A 139 9.79 -9.00 -19.69
N PRO A 140 9.96 -7.91 -20.45
CA PRO A 140 10.56 -6.69 -19.94
C PRO A 140 9.59 -5.94 -19.02
N LEU A 141 10.03 -5.60 -17.82
CA LEU A 141 9.38 -4.69 -16.89
C LEU A 141 10.15 -3.37 -16.84
N THR A 142 9.51 -2.31 -17.28
CA THR A 142 10.05 -0.95 -17.21
C THR A 142 9.51 -0.25 -15.98
N LEU A 143 10.41 0.36 -15.20
CA LEU A 143 10.09 1.15 -14.03
C LEU A 143 10.35 2.63 -14.30
N ARG A 144 9.37 3.49 -14.02
CA ARG A 144 9.48 4.94 -14.14
C ARG A 144 9.08 5.62 -12.84
N ILE A 145 9.85 6.61 -12.40
CA ILE A 145 9.49 7.48 -11.27
C ILE A 145 9.22 8.87 -11.83
N ASP A 146 8.01 9.39 -11.59
CA ASP A 146 7.53 10.68 -12.11
C ASP A 146 7.74 10.81 -13.63
N GLY A 147 7.54 9.71 -14.35
CA GLY A 147 7.74 9.63 -15.80
C GLY A 147 9.20 9.40 -16.25
N HIS A 148 10.18 9.55 -15.36
CA HIS A 148 11.59 9.32 -15.68
C HIS A 148 11.94 7.83 -15.60
N LEU A 149 12.66 7.32 -16.60
CA LEU A 149 13.13 5.93 -16.62
C LEU A 149 14.11 5.67 -15.48
N VAL A 150 13.77 4.68 -14.63
CA VAL A 150 14.67 4.16 -13.60
C VAL A 150 15.43 2.94 -14.10
N GLY A 151 14.75 2.08 -14.86
CA GLY A 151 15.37 0.92 -15.48
C GLY A 151 14.37 0.00 -16.16
N THR A 152 14.90 -0.93 -16.94
CA THR A 152 14.15 -2.02 -17.58
C THR A 152 14.78 -3.35 -17.20
N PHE A 153 13.96 -4.27 -16.70
CA PHE A 153 14.38 -5.56 -16.15
C PHE A 153 13.71 -6.68 -16.91
N VAL A 154 14.43 -7.75 -17.22
CA VAL A 154 13.82 -8.96 -17.77
C VAL A 154 13.33 -9.81 -16.61
N VAL A 155 12.01 -9.95 -16.47
CA VAL A 155 11.39 -10.76 -15.42
C VAL A 155 11.12 -12.16 -15.97
N PRO A 156 11.68 -13.23 -15.37
CA PRO A 156 11.43 -14.61 -15.80
C PRO A 156 10.08 -15.14 -15.30
N PRO A 157 9.57 -16.26 -15.86
CA PRO A 157 8.37 -16.93 -15.37
C PRO A 157 8.66 -17.80 -14.12
N SER A 158 9.53 -17.30 -13.26
CA SER A 158 9.91 -17.85 -11.96
C SER A 158 10.12 -16.70 -10.98
N ALA A 159 10.11 -17.00 -9.69
CA ALA A 159 10.28 -15.98 -8.66
C ALA A 159 11.59 -15.20 -8.87
N HIS A 160 11.47 -13.87 -8.92
CA HIS A 160 12.58 -12.97 -9.15
C HIS A 160 12.42 -11.72 -8.29
N THR A 161 13.53 -11.19 -7.74
CA THR A 161 13.49 -9.96 -6.96
C THR A 161 14.27 -8.86 -7.65
N ILE A 162 13.59 -7.75 -7.96
CA ILE A 162 14.21 -6.51 -8.41
C ILE A 162 14.53 -5.66 -7.19
N ARG A 163 15.77 -5.15 -7.10
CA ARG A 163 16.21 -4.25 -6.02
C ARG A 163 16.81 -2.98 -6.62
N LEU A 164 16.35 -1.83 -6.13
CA LEU A 164 16.81 -0.52 -6.55
C LEU A 164 17.14 0.34 -5.34
N ALA A 165 18.20 1.13 -5.43
CA ALA A 165 18.51 2.16 -4.45
C ALA A 165 18.58 3.52 -5.15
N PHE A 166 17.90 4.51 -4.61
CA PHE A 166 17.87 5.86 -5.20
C PHE A 166 17.54 6.91 -4.14
N ALA A 167 17.89 8.17 -4.43
CA ALA A 167 17.46 9.30 -3.63
C ALA A 167 15.99 9.62 -3.97
N LEU A 168 15.10 9.50 -2.99
CA LEU A 168 13.70 9.88 -3.09
C LEU A 168 13.54 11.30 -2.52
N PRO A 169 13.16 12.30 -3.33
CA PRO A 169 12.89 13.65 -2.83
C PRO A 169 11.77 13.66 -1.78
N ALA A 170 11.56 14.80 -1.13
CA ALA A 170 10.45 14.96 -0.18
C ALA A 170 9.11 14.97 -0.92
N GLY A 171 8.09 14.35 -0.35
CA GLY A 171 6.72 14.39 -0.86
C GLY A 171 6.26 13.08 -1.53
N GLU A 172 5.30 13.21 -2.44
CA GLU A 172 4.73 12.08 -3.18
C GLU A 172 5.36 11.96 -4.57
N HIS A 173 5.67 10.71 -4.93
CA HIS A 173 6.24 10.35 -6.22
C HIS A 173 5.46 9.18 -6.81
N ARG A 174 5.24 9.21 -8.11
CA ARG A 174 4.53 8.15 -8.83
C ARG A 174 5.53 7.15 -9.38
N LEU A 175 5.39 5.88 -9.01
CA LEU A 175 6.10 4.76 -9.66
C LEU A 175 5.16 4.06 -10.61
N ASP A 176 5.50 4.09 -11.89
CA ASP A 176 4.83 3.34 -12.94
C ASP A 176 5.62 2.07 -13.28
N LEU A 177 4.90 0.95 -13.34
CA LEU A 177 5.34 -0.35 -13.82
C LEU A 177 4.70 -0.56 -15.18
N VAL A 178 5.49 -0.83 -16.21
CA VAL A 178 5.00 -1.03 -17.58
C VAL A 178 5.63 -2.29 -18.17
N SER A 179 4.79 -3.19 -18.68
CA SER A 179 5.23 -4.46 -19.27
C SER A 179 4.13 -5.00 -20.21
N PRO A 180 4.47 -5.60 -21.36
CA PRO A 180 3.48 -6.20 -22.25
C PRO A 180 2.58 -7.21 -21.52
N THR A 181 1.36 -7.42 -22.00
CA THR A 181 0.43 -8.44 -21.47
C THR A 181 0.15 -9.54 -22.49
N ASP A 182 -0.20 -10.73 -22.00
CA ASP A 182 -0.85 -11.75 -22.81
C ASP A 182 -2.26 -12.02 -22.24
N GLN A 183 -3.19 -12.51 -23.08
CA GLN A 183 -4.51 -12.91 -22.62
C GLN A 183 -4.39 -14.18 -21.76
N GLU A 184 -5.14 -14.22 -20.66
CA GLU A 184 -5.20 -15.37 -19.78
C GLU A 184 -5.85 -16.55 -20.50
N ALA A 185 -5.17 -17.70 -20.52
CA ALA A 185 -5.63 -18.88 -21.24
C ALA A 185 -6.94 -19.47 -20.70
N VAL A 186 -7.21 -19.30 -19.40
CA VAL A 186 -8.31 -19.97 -18.69
C VAL A 186 -9.51 -19.05 -18.46
N ALA A 187 -9.32 -17.73 -18.47
CA ALA A 187 -10.37 -16.74 -18.25
C ALA A 187 -10.34 -15.66 -19.35
N PRO A 188 -11.27 -15.71 -20.32
CA PRO A 188 -11.32 -14.72 -21.39
C PRO A 188 -11.51 -13.31 -20.84
N GLY A 189 -10.79 -12.32 -21.39
CA GLY A 189 -10.92 -10.90 -21.05
C GLY A 189 -9.96 -10.41 -19.97
N ARG A 190 -9.11 -11.26 -19.40
CA ARG A 190 -8.04 -10.86 -18.49
C ARG A 190 -6.70 -10.84 -19.23
N ALA A 191 -6.06 -9.67 -19.26
CA ALA A 191 -4.71 -9.51 -19.80
C ALA A 191 -3.72 -9.46 -18.64
N LEU A 192 -2.79 -10.43 -18.57
CA LEU A 192 -1.85 -10.59 -17.47
C LEU A 192 -0.42 -10.27 -17.92
N SER A 193 0.32 -9.58 -17.05
CA SER A 193 1.72 -9.24 -17.28
C SER A 193 2.63 -9.81 -16.20
N ILE A 194 2.82 -9.07 -15.12
CA ILE A 194 3.68 -9.43 -13.99
C ILE A 194 2.81 -9.70 -12.77
N LEU A 195 3.03 -10.83 -12.10
CA LEU A 195 2.55 -11.07 -10.76
C LEU A 195 3.51 -10.40 -9.81
N VAL A 196 3.01 -9.53 -8.96
CA VAL A 196 3.76 -8.98 -7.83
C VAL A 196 3.23 -9.65 -6.57
N THR A 197 4.11 -10.26 -5.78
CA THR A 197 3.75 -10.87 -4.49
C THR A 197 4.19 -9.99 -3.32
N ARG A 198 5.21 -9.15 -3.54
CA ARG A 198 5.67 -8.19 -2.54
C ARG A 198 6.24 -6.94 -3.19
N VAL A 199 5.93 -5.79 -2.61
CA VAL A 199 6.60 -4.52 -2.85
C VAL A 199 6.91 -3.85 -1.52
N ALA A 200 8.16 -3.45 -1.32
CA ALA A 200 8.62 -2.83 -0.09
C ALA A 200 9.51 -1.62 -0.40
N VAL A 201 9.36 -0.57 0.39
CA VAL A 201 10.29 0.55 0.45
C VAL A 201 10.91 0.63 1.84
N THR A 202 12.23 0.70 1.90
CA THR A 202 12.97 0.89 3.16
C THR A 202 13.96 2.05 3.00
N PRO A 203 14.31 2.74 4.09
CA PRO A 203 15.46 3.66 4.07
C PRO A 203 16.79 2.92 3.93
#